data_AF-A0A0B8PF47-F1
#
_entry.id   AF-A0A0B8PF47-F1
#
_cell.length_a   1.000
_cell.length_b   1.000
_cell.length_c   1.000
_cell.angle_alpha   90.00
_cell.angle_beta   90.00
_cell.angle_gamma   90.00
#
_symmetry.space_group_name_H-M   'P 1'
#
loop_
_entity.id
_entity.type
_entity.pdbx_description
1 polymer ?
#
loop_
_entity_poly.entity_id
_entity_poly.type
_entity_poly.pdbx_seq_one_letter_code
_entity_poly.pdbx_strand_id
1 'polypeptide(L)'
;MISSGPLYELVPVENAAMPERTIIQWDKDDLESLGLLKVDILALGMLSAIRRCFQLIEKHHNRHYSIADITRLQDDPKVYGMLQKADTVGVFQIESRAQMSMLPRLKPRCYYDLVIQIAIVRPGLYRGTWCTLTSSVVMV
;
A
#
# COMPACT_ATOMS: atom_id res chain seq x y z
N MET A 1 -10.70 16.98 6.02
CA MET A 1 -12.16 17.19 5.95
C MET A 1 -12.43 18.34 5.01
N ILE A 2 -13.48 18.24 4.19
CA ILE A 2 -13.87 19.26 3.22
C ILE A 2 -15.36 19.57 3.46
N SER A 3 -15.70 20.85 3.62
CA SER A 3 -17.06 21.37 3.80
C SER A 3 -17.37 22.43 2.73
N SER A 4 -18.66 22.66 2.46
CA SER A 4 -19.13 23.69 1.52
C SER A 4 -18.99 25.12 2.05
N GLY A 5 -19.03 25.29 3.38
CA GLY A 5 -18.78 26.55 4.09
C GLY A 5 -17.58 26.48 5.04
N PRO A 6 -17.29 27.55 5.79
CA PRO A 6 -16.18 27.58 6.73
C PRO A 6 -16.30 26.49 7.82
N LEU A 7 -15.22 25.77 8.05
CA LEU A 7 -15.24 24.56 8.88
C LEU A 7 -15.49 24.87 10.38
N TYR A 8 -15.11 26.06 10.83
CA TYR A 8 -15.31 26.54 12.21
C TYR A 8 -16.78 26.86 12.55
N GLU A 9 -17.66 26.98 11.55
CA GLU A 9 -19.11 27.19 11.78
C GLU A 9 -19.83 25.88 12.10
N LEU A 10 -19.22 24.75 11.70
CA LEU A 10 -19.80 23.42 11.83
C LEU A 10 -19.19 22.64 12.99
N VAL A 11 -17.87 22.77 13.20
CA VAL A 11 -17.13 22.01 14.20
C VAL A 11 -16.04 22.84 14.87
N PRO A 12 -15.73 22.60 16.15
CA PRO A 12 -14.62 23.27 16.83
C PRO A 12 -13.28 22.86 16.20
N VAL A 13 -12.47 23.87 15.87
CA VAL A 13 -11.14 23.70 15.26
C VAL A 13 -10.08 24.26 16.21
N GLU A 14 -8.99 23.52 16.36
CA GLU A 14 -7.84 23.90 17.18
C GLU A 14 -6.56 23.86 16.34
N ASN A 15 -5.56 24.66 16.71
CA ASN A 15 -4.23 24.53 16.10
C ASN A 15 -3.56 23.24 16.57
N ALA A 16 -2.95 22.51 15.64
CA ALA A 16 -2.16 21.34 15.96
C ALA A 16 -0.84 21.73 16.63
N ALA A 17 -0.16 20.76 17.25
CA ALA A 17 1.18 20.96 17.82
C ALA A 17 2.24 21.34 16.77
N MET A 18 2.01 21.01 15.49
CA MET A 18 2.87 21.42 14.39
C MET A 18 2.37 22.74 13.79
N PRO A 19 3.27 23.70 13.51
CA PRO A 19 2.91 24.96 12.85
C PRO A 19 2.15 24.73 11.54
N GLU A 20 1.24 25.66 11.22
CA GLU A 20 0.43 25.66 9.99
C GLU A 20 -0.47 24.44 9.81
N ARG A 21 -0.83 23.76 10.90
CA ARG A 21 -1.80 22.66 10.89
C ARG A 21 -2.90 22.92 11.89
N THR A 22 -4.11 22.50 11.53
CA THR A 22 -5.29 22.55 12.39
C THR A 22 -5.88 21.16 12.55
N ILE A 23 -6.43 20.88 13.73
CA ILE A 23 -7.14 19.64 14.05
C ILE A 23 -8.60 19.96 14.38
N ILE A 24 -9.46 18.97 14.16
CA ILE A 24 -10.86 18.99 14.60
C ILE A 24 -10.92 18.15 15.87
N GLN A 25 -11.64 18.62 16.89
CA GLN A 25 -11.69 17.93 18.19
C GLN A 25 -12.66 16.74 18.22
N TRP A 26 -13.63 16.71 17.30
CA TRP A 26 -14.62 15.64 17.21
C TRP A 26 -14.04 14.38 16.60
N ASP A 27 -14.62 13.26 16.99
CA ASP A 27 -14.20 11.95 16.52
C ASP A 27 -14.71 11.67 15.10
N LYS A 28 -14.34 10.50 14.58
CA LYS A 28 -14.68 10.12 13.21
C LYS A 28 -16.20 9.93 13.03
N ASP A 29 -16.89 9.38 14.03
CA ASP A 29 -18.26 8.91 13.90
C ASP A 29 -19.25 10.08 14.04
N ASP A 30 -18.90 11.07 14.86
CA ASP A 30 -19.61 12.34 14.99
C ASP A 30 -19.55 13.16 13.69
N LEU A 31 -18.41 13.17 13.02
CA LEU A 31 -18.21 13.92 11.77
C LEU A 31 -18.90 13.28 10.56
N GLU A 32 -19.07 11.96 10.57
CA GLU A 32 -19.78 11.21 9.54
C GLU A 32 -21.28 11.52 9.58
N SER A 33 -21.84 11.73 10.78
CA SER A 33 -23.22 12.15 11.00
C SER A 33 -23.54 13.56 10.46
N LEU A 34 -22.53 14.42 10.31
CA LEU A 34 -22.67 15.76 9.74
C LEU A 34 -22.59 15.80 8.21
N GLY A 35 -22.38 14.66 7.54
CA GLY A 35 -22.26 14.60 6.07
C GLY A 35 -21.01 15.30 5.53
N LEU A 36 -19.96 15.46 6.34
CA LEU A 36 -18.71 16.08 5.93
C LEU A 36 -17.89 15.14 5.05
N LEU A 37 -17.27 15.67 3.99
CA LEU A 37 -16.43 14.87 3.12
C LEU A 37 -15.08 14.60 3.78
N LYS A 38 -14.78 13.31 3.99
CA LYS A 38 -13.50 12.84 4.51
C LYS A 38 -12.61 12.38 3.36
N VAL A 39 -11.39 12.91 3.36
CA VAL A 39 -10.32 12.50 2.43
C VAL A 39 -9.12 12.12 3.28
N ASP A 40 -8.69 10.87 3.16
CA ASP A 40 -7.51 10.36 3.86
C ASP A 40 -6.28 10.53 2.97
N ILE A 41 -5.37 11.42 3.37
CA ILE A 41 -4.09 11.63 2.68
C ILE A 41 -3.03 10.77 3.37
N LEU A 42 -2.77 9.60 2.79
CA LEU A 42 -1.76 8.67 3.29
C LEU A 42 -0.41 8.94 2.62
N ALA A 43 0.62 9.18 3.44
CA ALA A 43 1.99 9.28 2.96
C ALA A 43 2.64 7.89 2.94
N LEU A 44 2.85 7.33 1.76
CA LEU A 44 3.52 6.04 1.61
C LEU A 44 5.01 6.23 1.28
N GLY A 45 5.89 5.90 2.21
CA GLY A 45 7.35 6.09 2.06
C GLY A 45 7.95 5.37 0.84
N MET A 46 7.37 4.25 0.43
CA MET A 46 7.80 3.53 -0.78
C MET A 46 7.55 4.31 -2.07
N LEU A 47 6.54 5.17 -2.15
CA LEU A 47 6.35 6.04 -3.32
C LEU A 47 7.50 7.06 -3.43
N SER A 48 7.98 7.58 -2.30
CA SER A 48 9.16 8.44 -2.26
C SER A 48 10.43 7.68 -2.69
N ALA A 49 10.58 6.42 -2.27
CA ALA A 49 11.69 5.57 -2.70
C ALA A 49 11.67 5.32 -4.21
N ILE A 50 10.52 4.95 -4.78
CA ILE A 50 10.33 4.75 -6.22
C ILE A 50 10.67 6.02 -7.01
N ARG A 51 10.19 7.19 -6.55
CA ARG A 51 10.53 8.48 -7.17
C ARG A 51 12.04 8.71 -7.20
N ARG A 52 12.74 8.44 -6.09
CA ARG A 52 14.20 8.59 -6.02
C ARG A 52 14.92 7.58 -6.92
N CYS A 53 14.42 6.36 -7.04
CA CYS A 53 14.95 5.38 -8.00
C CYS A 53 14.87 5.88 -9.44
N PHE A 54 13.74 6.44 -9.87
CA PHE A 54 13.62 7.01 -11.23
C PHE A 54 14.59 8.17 -11.46
N GLN A 55 14.74 9.07 -10.49
CA GLN A 55 15.72 10.16 -10.59
C GLN A 55 17.17 9.65 -10.72
N LEU A 56 17.52 8.56 -10.05
CA LEU A 56 18.84 7.94 -10.18
C LEU A 56 19.04 7.30 -11.56
N ILE A 57 18.02 6.62 -12.09
CA ILE A 57 18.08 6.03 -13.42
C ILE A 57 18.24 7.12 -14.49
N GLU A 58 17.50 8.22 -14.37
CA GLU A 58 17.63 9.37 -15.25
C GLU A 58 19.06 9.94 -15.22
N LYS A 59 19.61 10.16 -14.01
CA LYS A 59 20.96 10.71 -13.85
C LYS A 59 22.07 9.82 -14.43
N HIS A 60 21.97 8.50 -14.27
CA HIS A 60 23.05 7.57 -14.62
C HIS A 60 22.90 6.93 -16.01
N HIS A 61 21.67 6.79 -16.50
CA HIS A 61 21.38 6.10 -17.76
C HIS A 61 20.68 6.98 -18.79
N ASN A 62 20.38 8.24 -18.47
CA ASN A 62 19.67 9.20 -19.33
C ASN A 62 18.35 8.63 -19.86
N ARG A 63 17.64 7.87 -19.01
CA ARG A 63 16.32 7.30 -19.30
C ARG A 63 15.31 7.82 -18.30
N HIS A 64 14.21 8.33 -18.83
CA HIS A 64 13.09 8.78 -18.01
C HIS A 64 12.04 7.67 -17.92
N TYR A 65 11.65 7.31 -16.71
CA TYR A 65 10.62 6.33 -16.43
C TYR A 65 9.59 6.88 -15.46
N SER A 66 8.34 6.49 -15.65
CA SER A 66 7.23 6.71 -14.73
C SER A 66 6.60 5.37 -14.32
N ILE A 67 5.77 5.37 -13.28
CA ILE A 67 4.99 4.20 -12.86
C ILE A 67 4.08 3.71 -14.02
N ALA A 68 3.53 4.63 -14.80
CA ALA A 68 2.71 4.31 -15.97
C ALA A 68 3.52 3.57 -17.04
N ASP A 69 4.82 3.84 -17.18
CA ASP A 69 5.66 3.13 -18.15
C ASP A 69 5.93 1.71 -17.68
N ILE A 70 6.19 1.51 -16.39
CA ILE A 70 6.39 0.18 -15.80
C ILE A 70 5.14 -0.70 -15.93
N THR A 71 3.96 -0.15 -15.69
CA THR A 71 2.69 -0.91 -15.79
C THR A 71 2.30 -1.31 -17.21
N ARG A 72 2.86 -0.65 -18.24
CA ARG A 72 2.69 -1.05 -19.65
C ARG A 72 3.65 -2.16 -20.07
N LEU A 73 4.72 -2.40 -19.31
CA LEU A 73 5.64 -3.50 -19.57
C LEU A 73 4.98 -4.83 -19.19
N GLN A 74 5.36 -5.88 -19.90
CA GLN A 74 4.99 -7.24 -19.53
C GLN A 74 5.74 -7.68 -18.26
N ASP A 75 5.19 -8.69 -17.60
CA ASP A 75 5.79 -9.38 -16.46
C ASP A 75 7.25 -9.81 -16.76
N ASP A 76 8.21 -9.35 -15.96
CA ASP A 76 9.63 -9.69 -16.12
C ASP A 76 9.98 -11.00 -15.38
N PRO A 77 10.38 -12.07 -16.09
CA PRO A 77 10.78 -13.34 -15.48
C PRO A 77 11.90 -13.22 -14.45
N LYS A 78 12.78 -12.21 -14.57
CA LYS A 78 13.87 -11.96 -13.61
C LYS A 78 13.34 -11.50 -12.26
N VAL A 79 12.30 -10.65 -12.27
CA VAL A 79 11.64 -10.20 -11.04
C VAL A 79 11.03 -11.41 -10.34
N TYR A 80 10.23 -12.21 -11.05
CA TYR A 80 9.65 -13.43 -10.46
C TYR A 80 10.71 -14.45 -10.03
N GLY A 81 11.82 -14.59 -10.76
CA GLY A 81 12.93 -15.45 -10.36
C GLY A 81 13.61 -15.01 -9.06
N MET A 82 13.73 -13.69 -8.83
CA MET A 82 14.20 -13.11 -7.57
C MET A 82 13.21 -13.38 -6.43
N LEU A 83 11.92 -13.14 -6.67
CA LEU A 83 10.83 -13.43 -5.73
C LEU A 83 10.83 -14.91 -5.30
N GLN A 84 10.93 -15.84 -6.25
CA GLN A 84 10.97 -17.29 -6.01
C GLN A 84 12.15 -17.75 -5.14
N LYS A 85 13.23 -16.96 -5.07
CA LYS A 85 14.39 -17.22 -4.21
C LYS A 85 14.28 -16.57 -2.84
N ALA A 86 13.14 -15.92 -2.54
CA ALA A 86 12.91 -15.11 -1.35
C ALA A 86 13.87 -13.90 -1.23
N ASP A 87 14.47 -13.46 -2.33
CA ASP A 87 15.33 -12.27 -2.35
C ASP A 87 14.46 -11.01 -2.44
N THR A 88 13.88 -10.64 -1.30
CA THR A 88 12.80 -9.62 -1.22
C THR A 88 13.07 -8.53 -0.18
N VAL A 89 14.32 -8.42 0.26
CA VAL A 89 14.74 -7.35 1.16
C VAL A 89 14.54 -6.00 0.47
N GLY A 90 13.79 -5.10 1.11
CA GLY A 90 13.42 -3.81 0.53
C GLY A 90 12.29 -3.84 -0.52
N VAL A 91 11.64 -5.00 -0.75
CA VAL A 91 10.47 -5.10 -1.61
C VAL A 91 9.20 -4.92 -0.78
N PHE A 92 8.40 -3.91 -1.14
CA PHE A 92 7.20 -3.54 -0.41
C PHE A 92 6.22 -4.71 -0.25
N GLN A 93 5.59 -4.82 0.92
CA GLN A 93 4.61 -5.85 1.33
C GLN A 93 5.11 -7.30 1.49
N ILE A 94 6.21 -7.69 0.83
CA ILE A 94 6.68 -9.10 0.82
C ILE A 94 8.01 -9.34 1.56
N GLU A 95 8.49 -8.35 2.31
CA GLU A 95 9.73 -8.44 3.11
C GLU A 95 9.59 -9.29 4.40
N SER A 96 8.36 -9.50 4.89
CA SER A 96 8.17 -10.20 6.17
C SER A 96 8.67 -11.66 6.12
N ARG A 97 9.15 -12.18 7.27
CA ARG A 97 9.64 -13.57 7.37
C ARG A 97 8.62 -14.61 6.87
N ALA A 98 7.33 -14.41 7.15
CA ALA A 98 6.27 -15.30 6.69
C ALA A 98 6.17 -15.31 5.16
N GLN A 99 6.22 -14.13 4.53
CA GLN A 99 6.22 -13.98 3.07
C GLN A 99 7.45 -14.62 2.43
N MET A 100 8.65 -14.31 2.97
CA MET A 100 9.92 -14.90 2.51
C MET A 100 9.92 -16.42 2.59
N SER A 101 9.26 -17.03 3.58
CA SER A 101 9.16 -18.49 3.69
C SER A 101 8.20 -19.13 2.68
N MET A 102 7.17 -18.40 2.24
CA MET A 102 6.12 -18.89 1.35
C MET A 102 6.48 -18.68 -0.14
N LEU A 103 7.25 -17.64 -0.45
CA LEU A 103 7.72 -17.31 -1.80
C LEU A 103 8.37 -18.48 -2.56
N PRO A 104 9.33 -19.22 -1.99
CA PRO A 104 9.93 -20.39 -2.66
C PRO A 104 8.99 -21.59 -2.80
N ARG A 105 7.91 -21.64 -2.03
CA ARG A 105 6.92 -22.74 -2.04
C ARG A 105 5.87 -22.52 -3.11
N LEU A 106 5.30 -21.31 -3.19
CA LEU A 106 4.23 -20.96 -4.12
C LEU A 106 4.74 -20.67 -5.53
N LYS A 107 6.00 -20.20 -5.62
CA LYS A 107 6.69 -19.89 -6.87
C LYS A 107 5.87 -19.06 -7.88
N PRO A 108 5.48 -17.80 -7.53
CA PRO A 108 4.67 -16.97 -8.41
C PRO A 108 5.37 -16.74 -9.76
N ARG A 109 4.62 -16.80 -10.87
CA ARG A 109 5.13 -16.61 -12.23
C ARG A 109 4.54 -15.41 -12.96
N CYS A 110 3.43 -14.88 -12.45
CA CYS A 110 2.76 -13.71 -12.99
C CYS A 110 2.20 -12.83 -11.85
N TYR A 111 1.70 -11.65 -12.21
CA TYR A 111 1.15 -10.70 -11.25
C TYR A 111 0.00 -11.31 -10.42
N TYR A 112 -0.85 -12.11 -11.05
CA TYR A 112 -2.00 -12.73 -10.39
C TYR A 112 -1.59 -13.68 -9.26
N ASP A 113 -0.53 -14.49 -9.47
CA ASP A 113 0.01 -15.38 -8.44
C ASP A 113 0.55 -14.59 -7.23
N LEU A 114 1.19 -13.45 -7.50
CA LEU A 114 1.74 -12.58 -6.46
C LEU A 114 0.63 -11.96 -5.61
N VAL A 115 -0.47 -11.52 -6.23
CA VAL A 115 -1.65 -11.01 -5.51
C VAL A 115 -2.23 -12.09 -4.60
N ILE A 116 -2.39 -13.32 -5.09
CA ILE A 116 -2.90 -14.45 -4.30
C ILE A 116 -1.99 -14.73 -3.10
N GLN A 117 -0.69 -14.77 -3.32
CA GLN A 117 0.27 -14.99 -2.23
C GLN A 117 0.13 -13.94 -1.12
N ILE A 118 0.12 -12.66 -1.50
CA ILE A 118 0.03 -11.56 -0.53
C ILE A 118 -1.28 -11.65 0.26
N ALA A 119 -2.37 -12.04 -0.41
CA ALA A 119 -3.67 -12.20 0.23
C ALA A 119 -3.71 -13.36 1.26
N ILE A 120 -3.06 -14.48 0.98
CA ILE A 120 -3.03 -15.66 1.87
C ILE A 120 -2.26 -15.37 3.16
N VAL A 121 -1.14 -14.65 3.05
CA VAL A 121 -0.23 -14.39 4.18
C VAL A 121 -0.66 -13.12 4.92
N ARG A 122 -1.86 -13.14 5.52
CA ARG A 122 -2.35 -12.11 6.46
C ARG A 122 -2.37 -12.67 7.89
N PRO A 123 -1.98 -11.87 8.91
CA PRO A 123 -1.79 -12.33 10.30
C PRO A 123 -3.05 -12.87 11.01
N GLY A 124 -4.22 -12.82 10.38
CA GLY A 124 -5.45 -13.48 10.87
C GLY A 124 -5.53 -14.99 10.57
N LEU A 125 -4.78 -15.50 9.60
CA LEU A 125 -4.91 -16.91 9.14
C LEU A 125 -3.92 -17.89 9.80
N TYR A 126 -2.88 -17.38 10.48
CA TYR A 126 -1.77 -18.20 10.96
C TYR A 126 -1.98 -18.84 12.35
N ARG A 127 -2.95 -18.36 13.15
CA ARG A 127 -3.31 -18.99 14.43
C ARG A 127 -4.37 -20.07 14.21
N GLY A 128 -3.91 -21.19 13.66
CA GLY A 128 -4.50 -22.52 13.90
C GLY A 128 -5.96 -22.72 13.50
N THR A 129 -6.21 -22.98 12.22
CA THR A 129 -7.07 -24.10 11.76
C THR A 129 -6.96 -24.19 10.24
N TRP A 130 -6.25 -25.19 9.74
CA TRP A 130 -6.46 -25.70 8.39
C TRP A 130 -7.76 -26.52 8.42
N CYS A 131 -8.90 -25.88 8.21
CA CYS A 131 -10.16 -26.58 7.99
C CYS A 131 -10.98 -25.83 6.93
N THR A 132 -11.19 -26.51 5.79
CA THR A 132 -12.25 -26.28 4.79
C THR A 132 -12.33 -24.91 4.08
N LEU A 133 -11.71 -24.88 2.89
CA LEU A 133 -12.27 -24.55 1.56
C LEU A 133 -13.37 -23.47 1.40
N THR A 134 -13.23 -22.79 0.25
CA THR A 134 -14.23 -22.14 -0.62
C THR A 134 -14.43 -20.63 -0.50
N SER A 135 -14.07 -19.96 -1.59
CA SER A 135 -14.75 -18.79 -2.17
C SER A 135 -15.15 -17.66 -1.21
N SER A 136 -14.17 -16.88 -0.75
CA SER A 136 -14.37 -15.47 -0.36
C SER A 136 -13.03 -14.82 -0.04
N VAL A 137 -12.15 -14.68 -1.05
CA VAL A 137 -11.10 -13.67 -0.97
C VAL A 137 -11.78 -12.35 -1.29
N VAL A 138 -12.12 -11.62 -0.23
CA VAL A 138 -12.64 -10.25 -0.27
C VAL A 138 -11.64 -9.39 -1.06
N MET A 139 -12.01 -9.09 -2.30
CA MET A 139 -11.44 -8.06 -3.13
C MET A 139 -12.16 -6.76 -2.73
N VAL A 140 -11.56 -6.02 -1.80
CA VAL A 140 -11.82 -4.60 -1.54
C VAL A 140 -10.48 -3.91 -1.58
#